data_AF-A0A8T3TY15-F1
#
_entry.id   AF-A0A8T3TY15-F1
#
_cell.length_a   1.000
_cell.length_b   1.000
_cell.length_c   1.000
_cell.angle_alpha   90.00
_cell.angle_beta   90.00
_cell.angle_gamma   90.00
#
_symmetry.space_group_name_H-M   'P 1'
#
loop_
_entity.id
_entity.type
_entity.pdbx_description
1 polymer ?
#
loop_
_entity_poly.entity_id
_entity_poly.type
_entity_poly.pdbx_seq_one_letter_code
_entity_poly.pdbx_strand_id
1 'polypeptide(L)'
;MATKIMDIIKKECLKNDKIANYKLDTKDYNPTFITSAQKKLYMTYDYINNGYSGDEICSKYNIIELNDLIYFLRLVKCYGYEIFLNPVNDKGYSRSSKLRMVKEVVEKGKSIDDVSIANRILNKSSLRLWVKKYKENGEDAIKDKSLNRYDKVIKAIEKGSTFAEVSRKYKITETYILYIWALYKEHGMEVFNEIQARKVYTQKEKEEILKYYYENEENTTKTASHFKMRNISTLNSWIPKDPEVTKKEKKKKHLRKYYKKDLDIANDILSGSMSNDEIAEKYKVKLYRVKYTKEFLEIYGIEEFDIEKRLRHIISEEKKKEIVYKSLILGQKNKKLALENKIINFDIIVHWKKQYRQAVLKEYKKGSKSGK
;
A
#
# COMPACT_ATOMS: atom_id res chain seq x y z
N MET A 1 -29.12 21.60 34.56
CA MET A 1 -29.91 21.49 33.30
C MET A 1 -29.48 20.29 32.47
N ALA A 2 -28.19 20.09 32.22
CA ALA A 2 -27.63 18.96 31.48
C ALA A 2 -28.09 17.56 31.98
N THR A 3 -28.04 17.31 33.29
CA THR A 3 -28.43 16.01 33.89
C THR A 3 -29.88 15.63 33.57
N LYS A 4 -30.83 16.57 33.72
CA LYS A 4 -32.25 16.34 33.39
C LYS A 4 -32.45 15.94 31.92
N ILE A 5 -31.71 16.57 31.00
CA ILE A 5 -31.77 16.24 29.56
C ILE A 5 -31.24 14.83 29.30
N MET A 6 -30.10 14.49 29.90
CA MET A 6 -29.50 13.15 29.74
C MET A 6 -30.42 12.05 30.30
N ASP A 7 -31.07 12.28 31.44
CA ASP A 7 -32.01 11.32 32.03
C ASP A 7 -33.24 11.09 31.15
N ILE A 8 -33.76 12.15 30.50
CA ILE A 8 -34.84 12.03 29.52
C ILE A 8 -34.39 11.17 28.33
N ILE A 9 -33.21 11.47 27.76
CA ILE A 9 -32.67 10.71 26.63
C ILE A 9 -32.44 9.25 27.01
N LYS A 10 -31.89 8.99 28.21
CA LYS A 10 -31.69 7.64 28.73
C LYS A 10 -33.00 6.85 28.80
N LYS A 11 -34.06 7.45 29.36
CA LYS A 11 -35.38 6.81 29.42
C LYS A 11 -35.92 6.48 28.02
N GLU A 12 -35.70 7.34 27.03
CA GLU A 12 -36.09 7.05 25.65
C GLU A 12 -35.23 5.97 25.00
N CYS A 13 -33.92 5.96 25.23
CA CYS A 13 -33.01 4.92 24.76
C CYS A 13 -33.43 3.53 25.28
N LEU A 14 -33.78 3.42 26.56
CA LEU A 14 -34.18 2.17 27.20
C LEU A 14 -35.55 1.63 26.72
N LYS A 15 -36.33 2.41 25.96
CA LYS A 15 -37.53 1.89 25.27
C LYS A 15 -37.18 1.05 24.03
N ASN A 16 -35.94 1.11 23.56
CA ASN A 16 -35.47 0.33 22.42
C ASN A 16 -34.77 -0.95 22.91
N ASP A 17 -35.37 -2.11 22.62
CA ASP A 17 -34.87 -3.42 23.07
C ASP A 17 -33.42 -3.70 22.66
N LYS A 18 -32.98 -3.19 21.50
CA LYS A 18 -31.60 -3.37 21.04
C LYS A 18 -30.59 -2.62 21.90
N ILE A 19 -30.99 -1.49 22.47
CA ILE A 19 -30.16 -0.68 23.37
C ILE A 19 -30.26 -1.24 24.79
N ALA A 20 -31.48 -1.52 25.26
CA ALA A 20 -31.72 -2.02 26.61
C ALA A 20 -31.02 -3.36 26.88
N ASN A 21 -31.06 -4.29 25.91
CA ASN A 21 -30.46 -5.62 26.04
C ASN A 21 -29.03 -5.71 25.48
N TYR A 22 -28.43 -4.57 25.08
CA TYR A 22 -27.04 -4.56 24.62
C TYR A 22 -26.12 -4.99 25.76
N LYS A 23 -25.13 -5.83 25.47
CA LYS A 23 -24.15 -6.32 26.45
C LYS A 23 -22.76 -5.86 26.06
N LEU A 24 -22.11 -5.13 26.96
CA LEU A 24 -20.75 -4.66 26.80
C LEU A 24 -20.04 -4.72 28.15
N ASP A 25 -18.83 -5.29 28.16
CA ASP A 25 -17.95 -5.18 29.32
C ASP A 25 -17.11 -3.91 29.23
N THR A 26 -17.27 -3.03 30.22
CA THR A 26 -16.55 -1.76 30.34
C THR A 26 -15.60 -1.73 31.55
N LYS A 27 -15.40 -2.87 32.23
CA LYS A 27 -14.51 -3.00 33.38
C LYS A 27 -13.04 -2.88 32.97
N ASP A 28 -12.67 -3.45 31.83
CA ASP A 28 -11.31 -3.40 31.27
C ASP A 28 -11.01 -2.08 30.52
N TYR A 29 -11.69 -0.99 30.90
CA TYR A 29 -11.41 0.31 30.30
C TYR A 29 -9.96 0.73 30.59
N ASN A 30 -9.11 0.71 29.56
CA ASN A 30 -7.78 1.28 29.59
C ASN A 30 -7.66 2.37 28.52
N PRO A 31 -7.49 3.66 28.89
CA PRO A 31 -7.46 4.77 27.94
C PRO A 31 -6.30 4.67 26.93
N THR A 32 -5.26 3.88 27.21
CA THR A 32 -4.09 3.70 26.34
C THR A 32 -4.39 2.80 25.13
N PHE A 33 -5.35 1.88 25.23
CA PHE A 33 -5.56 0.81 24.24
C PHE A 33 -6.90 0.87 23.50
N ILE A 34 -7.70 1.91 23.72
CA ILE A 34 -9.01 2.07 23.08
C ILE A 34 -9.02 3.21 22.08
N THR A 35 -9.78 3.03 21.01
CA THR A 35 -10.02 4.08 20.01
C THR A 35 -10.98 5.15 20.56
N SER A 36 -10.97 6.34 19.96
CA SER A 36 -11.93 7.39 20.31
C SER A 36 -13.39 6.99 20.07
N ALA A 37 -13.67 6.06 19.15
CA ALA A 37 -15.01 5.54 18.93
C ALA A 37 -15.43 4.57 20.04
N GLN A 38 -14.54 3.67 20.45
CA GLN A 38 -14.76 2.78 21.61
C GLN A 38 -14.95 3.58 22.90
N LYS A 39 -14.16 4.64 23.12
CA LYS A 39 -14.36 5.53 24.27
C LYS A 39 -15.79 6.10 24.33
N LYS A 40 -16.35 6.54 23.19
CA LYS A 40 -17.73 7.06 23.09
C LYS A 40 -18.79 5.98 23.31
N LEU A 41 -18.56 4.78 22.79
CA LEU A 41 -19.40 3.63 23.05
C LEU A 41 -19.44 3.31 24.55
N TYR A 42 -18.27 3.24 25.19
CA TYR A 42 -18.16 2.87 26.60
C TYR A 42 -18.84 3.90 27.50
N MET A 43 -18.59 5.20 27.30
CA MET A 43 -19.22 6.25 28.13
C MET A 43 -20.75 6.26 27.99
N THR A 44 -21.28 6.03 26.78
CA THR A 44 -22.73 6.04 26.57
C THR A 44 -23.38 4.76 27.10
N TYR A 45 -22.70 3.63 27.01
CA TYR A 45 -23.12 2.38 27.62
C TYR A 45 -23.11 2.46 29.15
N ASP A 46 -22.05 2.98 29.75
CA ASP A 46 -21.96 3.11 31.21
C ASP A 46 -23.08 4.00 31.77
N TYR A 47 -23.38 5.10 31.09
CA TYR A 47 -24.46 6.00 31.49
C TYR A 47 -25.86 5.38 31.33
N ILE A 48 -26.14 4.77 30.16
CA ILE A 48 -27.47 4.23 29.84
C ILE A 48 -27.72 2.90 30.56
N ASN A 49 -26.83 1.92 30.39
CA ASN A 49 -27.03 0.53 30.79
C ASN A 49 -26.43 0.21 32.16
N ASN A 50 -25.22 0.68 32.48
CA ASN A 50 -24.62 0.43 33.80
C ASN A 50 -25.10 1.40 34.88
N GLY A 51 -25.83 2.45 34.50
CA GLY A 51 -26.46 3.35 35.46
C GLY A 51 -25.56 4.45 36.03
N TYR A 52 -24.39 4.68 35.44
CA TYR A 52 -23.43 5.67 35.94
C TYR A 52 -24.00 7.08 35.84
N SER A 53 -23.70 7.91 36.82
CA SER A 53 -23.98 9.35 36.82
C SER A 53 -23.06 10.11 35.86
N GLY A 54 -23.44 11.35 35.52
CA GLY A 54 -22.59 12.21 34.69
C GLY A 54 -21.21 12.44 35.30
N ASP A 55 -21.12 12.60 36.62
CA ASP A 55 -19.87 12.84 37.33
C ASP A 55 -18.96 11.60 37.35
N GLU A 56 -19.54 10.41 37.50
CA GLU A 56 -18.80 9.14 37.37
C GLU A 56 -18.25 8.96 35.96
N ILE A 57 -19.01 9.34 34.92
CA ILE A 57 -18.52 9.33 33.54
C ILE A 57 -17.39 10.36 33.35
N CYS A 58 -17.52 11.57 33.87
CA CYS A 58 -16.48 12.60 33.82
C CYS A 58 -15.17 12.09 34.43
N SER A 59 -15.23 11.52 35.62
CA SER A 59 -14.07 10.95 36.31
C SER A 59 -13.48 9.74 35.57
N LYS A 60 -14.30 8.75 35.20
CA LYS A 60 -13.80 7.51 34.56
C LYS A 60 -13.19 7.76 33.19
N TYR A 61 -13.77 8.65 32.39
CA TYR A 61 -13.37 8.88 31.01
C TYR A 61 -12.51 10.15 30.81
N ASN A 62 -12.21 10.89 31.88
CA ASN A 62 -11.50 12.17 31.83
C ASN A 62 -12.12 13.10 30.77
N ILE A 63 -13.42 13.38 30.92
CA ILE A 63 -14.13 14.38 30.12
C ILE A 63 -14.50 15.57 31.00
N ILE A 64 -14.31 16.78 30.46
CA ILE A 64 -14.49 18.03 31.20
C ILE A 64 -15.94 18.52 31.11
N GLU A 65 -16.62 18.28 29.97
CA GLU A 65 -17.97 18.76 29.74
C GLU A 65 -18.96 17.66 29.33
N LEU A 66 -20.13 17.68 29.95
CA LEU A 66 -21.25 16.77 29.65
C LEU A 66 -21.90 17.04 28.29
N ASN A 67 -21.61 18.18 27.65
CA ASN A 67 -22.20 18.55 26.35
C ASN A 67 -21.86 17.52 25.24
N ASP A 68 -20.64 16.98 25.26
CA ASP A 68 -20.25 15.93 24.32
C ASP A 68 -20.96 14.61 24.63
N LEU A 69 -21.14 14.28 25.92
CA LEU A 69 -21.91 13.10 26.32
C LEU A 69 -23.38 13.20 25.87
N ILE A 70 -24.04 14.35 26.10
CA ILE A 70 -25.41 14.60 25.61
C ILE A 70 -25.50 14.34 24.11
N TYR A 71 -24.53 14.85 23.34
CA TYR A 71 -24.50 14.65 21.90
C TYR A 71 -24.38 13.17 21.52
N PHE A 72 -23.50 12.41 22.18
CA PHE A 72 -23.36 10.97 21.93
C PHE A 72 -24.60 10.17 22.36
N LEU A 73 -25.27 10.54 23.45
CA LEU A 73 -26.53 9.93 23.87
C LEU A 73 -27.63 10.16 22.82
N ARG A 74 -27.71 11.35 22.21
CA ARG A 74 -28.64 11.63 21.10
C ARG A 74 -28.34 10.78 19.87
N LEU A 75 -27.07 10.52 19.56
CA LEU A 75 -26.69 9.61 18.48
C LEU A 75 -27.15 8.16 18.77
N VAL A 76 -26.94 7.68 19.99
CA VAL A 76 -27.39 6.34 20.42
C VAL A 76 -28.91 6.24 20.37
N LYS A 77 -29.64 7.27 20.84
CA LYS A 77 -31.09 7.33 20.73
C LYS A 77 -31.59 7.11 19.29
N CYS A 78 -30.93 7.72 18.31
CA CYS A 78 -31.34 7.65 16.90
C CYS A 78 -30.90 6.37 16.18
N TYR A 79 -29.74 5.80 16.52
CA TYR A 79 -29.10 4.77 15.69
C TYR A 79 -28.62 3.52 16.45
N GLY A 80 -28.80 3.47 17.76
CA GLY A 80 -28.21 2.43 18.61
C GLY A 80 -26.70 2.57 18.76
N TYR A 81 -26.08 1.56 19.38
CA TYR A 81 -24.63 1.52 19.61
C TYR A 81 -23.83 1.25 18.34
N GLU A 82 -24.48 0.75 17.28
CA GLU A 82 -23.86 0.44 15.99
C GLU A 82 -23.22 1.66 15.33
N ILE A 83 -23.67 2.87 15.70
CA ILE A 83 -23.09 4.15 15.25
C ILE A 83 -21.59 4.28 15.57
N PHE A 84 -21.11 3.61 16.62
CA PHE A 84 -19.71 3.61 17.04
C PHE A 84 -18.91 2.43 16.49
N LEU A 85 -19.58 1.33 16.13
CA LEU A 85 -18.94 0.11 15.61
C LEU A 85 -18.63 0.24 14.11
N ASN A 86 -19.56 0.83 13.35
CA ASN A 86 -19.45 1.02 11.92
C ASN A 86 -19.51 2.53 11.60
N PRO A 87 -18.45 3.29 11.90
CA PRO A 87 -18.46 4.70 11.56
C PRO A 87 -18.59 4.83 10.03
N VAL A 88 -19.64 5.52 9.57
CA VAL A 88 -19.89 5.83 8.14
C VAL A 88 -18.67 6.54 7.48
N ASN A 89 -17.75 7.03 8.31
CA ASN A 89 -16.61 7.87 7.98
C ASN A 89 -15.46 7.15 7.25
N ASP A 90 -15.45 5.82 7.12
CA ASP A 90 -14.33 5.09 6.50
C ASP A 90 -14.09 5.48 5.03
N LYS A 91 -15.11 6.05 4.36
CA LYS A 91 -15.02 6.54 2.97
C LYS A 91 -14.84 8.07 2.84
N GLY A 92 -14.87 8.81 3.95
CA GLY A 92 -14.86 10.28 3.97
C GLY A 92 -16.13 10.93 3.41
N TYR A 93 -16.38 12.20 3.76
CA TYR A 93 -17.51 12.97 3.23
C TYR A 93 -17.13 13.61 1.88
N SER A 94 -17.96 13.35 0.86
CA SER A 94 -17.82 13.97 -0.47
C SER A 94 -18.08 15.48 -0.42
N ARG A 95 -17.62 16.24 -1.44
CA ARG A 95 -17.91 17.68 -1.56
C ARG A 95 -19.41 17.95 -1.56
N SER A 96 -20.18 17.19 -2.34
CA SER A 96 -21.63 17.37 -2.43
C SER A 96 -22.33 17.11 -1.10
N SER A 97 -21.94 16.05 -0.38
CA SER A 97 -22.48 15.78 0.97
C SER A 97 -22.13 16.89 1.95
N LYS A 98 -20.89 17.39 1.95
CA LYS A 98 -20.48 18.52 2.79
C LYS A 98 -21.29 19.77 2.48
N LEU A 99 -21.42 20.14 1.21
CA LEU A 99 -22.19 21.30 0.77
C LEU A 99 -23.65 21.20 1.20
N ARG A 100 -24.30 20.05 0.98
CA ARG A 100 -25.68 19.84 1.43
C ARG A 100 -25.84 20.11 2.92
N MET A 101 -24.97 19.52 3.76
CA MET A 101 -25.04 19.72 5.21
C MET A 101 -24.75 21.17 5.62
N VAL A 102 -23.78 21.81 4.97
CA VAL A 102 -23.46 23.22 5.24
C VAL A 102 -24.63 24.13 4.87
N LYS A 103 -25.26 23.92 3.71
CA LYS A 103 -26.44 24.69 3.27
C LYS A 103 -27.63 24.49 4.21
N GLU A 104 -27.85 23.28 4.72
CA GLU A 104 -28.86 23.05 5.76
C GLU A 104 -28.64 23.90 7.01
N VAL A 105 -27.39 24.10 7.42
CA VAL A 105 -27.06 24.95 8.57
C VAL A 105 -27.15 26.44 8.22
N VAL A 106 -26.53 26.86 7.12
CA VAL A 106 -26.34 28.28 6.79
C VAL A 106 -27.59 28.90 6.16
N GLU A 107 -28.23 28.20 5.22
CA GLU A 107 -29.36 28.73 4.45
C GLU A 107 -30.70 28.39 5.11
N LYS A 108 -30.83 27.19 5.69
CA LYS A 108 -32.09 26.73 6.34
C LYS A 108 -32.11 26.95 7.85
N GLY A 109 -31.06 27.54 8.42
CA GLY A 109 -30.97 27.86 9.85
C GLY A 109 -31.00 26.64 10.79
N LYS A 110 -30.76 25.42 10.30
CA LYS A 110 -30.76 24.23 11.16
C LYS A 110 -29.57 24.23 12.11
N SER A 111 -29.76 23.66 13.30
CA SER A 111 -28.66 23.52 14.25
C SER A 111 -27.59 22.55 13.72
N ILE A 112 -26.33 22.85 14.02
CA ILE A 112 -25.20 21.97 13.64
C ILE A 112 -25.36 20.58 14.26
N ASP A 113 -25.88 20.50 15.48
CA ASP A 113 -26.09 19.24 16.17
C ASP A 113 -27.13 18.37 15.45
N ASP A 114 -28.27 18.95 15.07
CA ASP A 114 -29.34 18.20 14.38
C ASP A 114 -28.90 17.73 12.99
N VAL A 115 -28.22 18.60 12.23
CA VAL A 115 -27.66 18.21 10.93
C VAL A 115 -26.58 17.14 11.10
N SER A 116 -25.73 17.25 12.12
CA SER A 116 -24.69 16.25 12.40
C SER A 116 -25.29 14.89 12.79
N ILE A 117 -26.33 14.88 13.63
CA ILE A 117 -27.05 13.66 14.03
C ILE A 117 -27.73 13.03 12.80
N ALA A 118 -28.48 13.81 12.02
CA ALA A 118 -29.17 13.32 10.82
C ALA A 118 -28.20 12.71 9.79
N ASN A 119 -26.95 13.19 9.75
CA ASN A 119 -25.92 12.69 8.84
C ASN A 119 -24.88 11.78 9.52
N ARG A 120 -25.16 11.27 10.74
CA ARG A 120 -24.32 10.28 11.46
C ARG A 120 -22.87 10.74 11.69
N ILE A 121 -22.66 12.04 11.90
CA ILE A 121 -21.33 12.61 12.13
C ILE A 121 -20.90 12.38 13.59
N LEU A 122 -19.94 11.49 13.83
CA LEU A 122 -19.41 11.24 15.19
C LEU A 122 -18.66 12.43 15.82
N ASN A 123 -18.16 13.35 15.00
CA ASN A 123 -17.44 14.54 15.44
C ASN A 123 -17.98 15.80 14.74
N LYS A 124 -18.92 16.47 15.40
CA LYS A 124 -19.58 17.70 14.93
C LYS A 124 -18.64 18.87 14.66
N SER A 125 -17.41 18.84 15.21
CA SER A 125 -16.37 19.83 14.87
C SER A 125 -16.02 19.83 13.38
N SER A 126 -16.21 18.70 12.70
CA SER A 126 -16.02 18.62 11.24
C SER A 126 -17.02 19.51 10.50
N LEU A 127 -18.31 19.42 10.85
CA LEU A 127 -19.35 20.25 10.26
C LEU A 127 -19.18 21.72 10.66
N ARG A 128 -18.83 22.01 11.93
CA ARG A 128 -18.48 23.38 12.36
C ARG A 128 -17.39 24.00 11.48
N LEU A 129 -16.32 23.24 11.21
CA LEU A 129 -15.23 23.71 10.37
C LEU A 129 -15.69 23.96 8.92
N TRP A 130 -16.52 23.10 8.35
CA TRP A 130 -17.05 23.30 6.99
C TRP A 130 -17.97 24.52 6.92
N VAL A 131 -18.87 24.69 7.89
CA VAL A 131 -19.76 25.86 7.99
C VAL A 131 -18.94 27.15 8.11
N LYS A 132 -17.90 27.16 8.96
CA LYS A 132 -16.98 28.30 9.09
C LYS A 132 -16.35 28.66 7.74
N LYS A 133 -15.75 27.68 7.05
CA LYS A 133 -15.10 27.90 5.75
C LYS A 133 -16.06 28.43 4.68
N TYR A 134 -17.29 27.91 4.66
CA TYR A 134 -18.31 28.36 3.73
C TYR A 134 -18.73 29.80 3.99
N LYS A 135 -18.93 30.17 5.26
CA LYS A 135 -19.26 31.55 5.62
C LYS A 135 -18.16 32.54 5.25
N GLU A 136 -16.89 32.13 5.37
CA GLU A 136 -15.74 32.98 5.05
C GLU A 136 -15.47 33.11 3.54
N ASN A 137 -15.65 32.02 2.77
CA ASN A 137 -15.10 31.91 1.42
C ASN A 137 -16.05 31.24 0.40
N GLY A 138 -17.34 31.07 0.74
CA GLY A 138 -18.34 30.47 -0.14
C GLY A 138 -18.15 28.98 -0.45
N GLU A 139 -18.82 28.51 -1.50
CA GLU A 139 -18.85 27.10 -1.91
C GLU A 139 -17.47 26.52 -2.28
N ASP A 140 -16.57 27.33 -2.83
CA ASP A 140 -15.27 26.90 -3.33
C ASP A 140 -14.30 26.47 -2.23
N ALA A 141 -14.55 26.93 -1.00
CA ALA A 141 -13.79 26.51 0.17
C ALA A 141 -14.11 25.08 0.61
N ILE A 142 -15.23 24.51 0.17
CA ILE A 142 -15.63 23.14 0.44
C ILE A 142 -15.05 22.23 -0.65
N LYS A 143 -13.88 21.67 -0.37
CA LYS A 143 -13.16 20.76 -1.28
C LYS A 143 -13.19 19.31 -0.79
N ASP A 144 -13.05 18.38 -1.73
CA ASP A 144 -12.76 17.00 -1.38
C ASP A 144 -11.33 16.84 -0.87
N LYS A 145 -11.16 15.92 0.09
CA LYS A 145 -9.86 15.67 0.74
C LYS A 145 -8.82 15.17 -0.28
N SER A 146 -9.28 14.48 -1.33
CA SER A 146 -8.47 14.04 -2.48
C SER A 146 -8.07 15.20 -3.41
N LEU A 147 -9.00 16.11 -3.75
CA LEU A 147 -8.70 17.29 -4.58
C LEU A 147 -7.68 18.21 -3.91
N ASN A 148 -7.79 18.39 -2.60
CA ASN A 148 -6.80 19.15 -1.82
C ASN A 148 -5.42 18.48 -1.83
N ARG A 149 -5.34 17.15 -2.02
CA ARG A 149 -4.05 16.45 -2.17
C ARG A 149 -3.43 16.72 -3.55
N TYR A 150 -4.21 16.65 -4.63
CA TYR A 150 -3.71 16.94 -5.98
C TYR A 150 -3.28 18.41 -6.13
N ASP A 151 -4.10 19.35 -5.65
CA ASP A 151 -3.82 20.79 -5.68
C ASP A 151 -2.49 21.14 -4.98
N LYS A 152 -2.21 20.52 -3.82
CA LYS A 152 -0.95 20.72 -3.08
C LYS A 152 0.28 20.16 -3.78
N VAL A 153 0.13 19.02 -4.47
CA VAL A 153 1.20 18.39 -5.24
C VAL A 153 1.53 19.25 -6.46
N ILE A 154 0.50 19.63 -7.22
CA ILE A 154 0.64 20.41 -8.46
C ILE A 154 1.24 21.78 -8.18
N LYS A 155 0.70 22.53 -7.20
CA LYS A 155 1.25 23.83 -6.81
C LYS A 155 2.69 23.77 -6.32
N ALA A 156 3.11 22.67 -5.71
CA ALA A 156 4.50 22.52 -5.28
C ALA A 156 5.43 22.35 -6.49
N ILE A 157 5.02 21.53 -7.48
CA ILE A 157 5.78 21.31 -8.71
C ILE A 157 5.83 22.59 -9.55
N GLU A 158 4.71 23.31 -9.70
CA GLU A 158 4.66 24.60 -10.42
C GLU A 158 5.55 25.67 -9.79
N LYS A 159 5.74 25.63 -8.46
CA LYS A 159 6.67 26.49 -7.73
C LYS A 159 8.13 26.04 -7.82
N GLY A 160 8.44 25.06 -8.67
CA GLY A 160 9.80 24.59 -8.93
C GLY A 160 10.29 23.47 -8.01
N SER A 161 9.43 22.89 -7.15
CA SER A 161 9.85 21.72 -6.36
C SER A 161 10.02 20.49 -7.24
N THR A 162 11.09 19.74 -7.02
CA THR A 162 11.36 18.46 -7.68
C THR A 162 10.38 17.36 -7.21
N PHE A 163 10.18 16.32 -8.03
CA PHE A 163 9.31 15.20 -7.63
C PHE A 163 9.79 14.49 -6.36
N ALA A 164 11.10 14.40 -6.14
CA ALA A 164 11.69 13.81 -4.93
C ALA A 164 11.38 14.64 -3.66
N GLU A 165 11.37 15.97 -3.75
CA GLU A 165 10.99 16.86 -2.63
C GLU A 165 9.51 16.74 -2.31
N VAL A 166 8.66 16.75 -3.35
CA VAL A 166 7.20 16.58 -3.23
C VAL A 166 6.87 15.21 -2.63
N SER A 167 7.58 14.16 -3.07
CA SER A 167 7.49 12.79 -2.54
C SER A 167 7.77 12.75 -1.04
N ARG A 168 8.90 13.32 -0.60
CA ARG A 168 9.29 13.36 0.82
C ARG A 168 8.32 14.16 1.69
N LYS A 169 7.85 15.32 1.18
CA LYS A 169 6.96 16.24 1.89
C LYS A 169 5.57 15.66 2.10
N TYR A 170 4.98 15.09 1.05
CA TYR A 170 3.59 14.61 1.09
C TYR A 170 3.45 13.11 1.31
N LYS A 171 4.57 12.38 1.40
CA LYS A 171 4.62 10.91 1.56
C LYS A 171 3.87 10.20 0.43
N ILE A 172 4.14 10.62 -0.80
CA ILE A 172 3.55 10.08 -2.03
C ILE A 172 4.68 9.53 -2.90
N THR A 173 4.49 8.36 -3.53
CA THR A 173 5.53 7.79 -4.40
C THR A 173 5.78 8.67 -5.63
N GLU A 174 7.03 8.76 -6.07
CA GLU A 174 7.41 9.54 -7.25
C GLU A 174 6.67 9.08 -8.52
N THR A 175 6.47 7.77 -8.69
CA THR A 175 5.65 7.21 -9.78
C THR A 175 4.23 7.75 -9.78
N TYR A 176 3.61 7.92 -8.61
CA TYR A 176 2.26 8.48 -8.51
C TYR A 176 2.25 9.99 -8.71
N ILE A 177 3.33 10.69 -8.33
CA ILE A 177 3.48 12.13 -8.62
C ILE A 177 3.63 12.36 -10.12
N LEU A 178 4.46 11.57 -10.81
CA LEU A 178 4.61 11.60 -12.26
C LEU A 178 3.27 11.41 -12.97
N TYR A 179 2.46 10.47 -12.47
CA TYR A 179 1.11 10.25 -12.97
C TYR A 179 0.18 11.44 -12.79
N ILE A 180 0.12 12.00 -11.57
CA ILE A 180 -0.68 13.20 -11.29
C ILE A 180 -0.25 14.35 -12.19
N TRP A 181 1.06 14.53 -12.36
CA TRP A 181 1.61 15.60 -13.20
C TRP A 181 1.27 15.41 -14.68
N ALA A 182 1.38 14.19 -15.20
CA ALA A 182 1.00 13.86 -16.58
C ALA A 182 -0.50 14.14 -16.84
N LEU A 183 -1.38 13.67 -15.94
CA LEU A 183 -2.82 13.96 -16.00
C LEU A 183 -3.11 15.46 -15.98
N TYR A 184 -2.46 16.21 -15.09
CA TYR A 184 -2.63 17.65 -14.99
C TYR A 184 -2.16 18.38 -16.25
N LYS A 185 -0.99 18.00 -16.79
CA LYS A 185 -0.46 18.61 -18.00
C LYS A 185 -1.34 18.38 -19.23
N GLU A 186 -1.98 17.21 -19.32
CA GLU A 186 -2.79 16.83 -20.47
C GLU A 186 -4.24 17.35 -20.37
N HIS A 187 -4.82 17.38 -19.16
CA HIS A 187 -6.26 17.61 -18.96
C HIS A 187 -6.62 18.69 -17.93
N GLY A 188 -5.64 19.34 -17.31
CA GLY A 188 -5.87 20.35 -16.27
C GLY A 188 -6.36 19.78 -14.94
N MET A 189 -6.81 20.67 -14.03
CA MET A 189 -7.23 20.28 -12.67
C MET A 189 -8.57 19.54 -12.62
N GLU A 190 -9.44 19.72 -13.61
CA GLU A 190 -10.79 19.17 -13.60
C GLU A 190 -10.82 17.65 -13.75
N VAL A 191 -9.79 17.08 -14.41
CA VAL A 191 -9.63 15.64 -14.61
C VAL A 191 -9.68 14.85 -13.32
N PHE A 192 -9.21 15.42 -12.20
CA PHE A 192 -9.21 14.74 -10.91
C PHE A 192 -10.63 14.53 -10.34
N ASN A 193 -11.63 15.28 -10.80
CA ASN A 193 -13.04 15.01 -10.48
C ASN A 193 -13.55 13.83 -11.30
N GLU A 194 -13.29 13.83 -12.61
CA GLU A 194 -13.73 12.81 -13.57
C GLU A 194 -13.22 11.41 -13.17
N ILE A 195 -11.92 11.29 -12.89
CA ILE A 195 -11.32 10.00 -12.55
C ILE A 195 -11.77 9.45 -11.20
N GLN A 196 -12.26 10.30 -10.29
CA GLN A 196 -12.82 9.84 -9.01
C GLN A 196 -14.25 9.33 -9.17
N ALA A 197 -15.00 9.88 -10.11
CA ALA A 197 -16.34 9.39 -10.46
C ALA A 197 -16.29 8.05 -11.21
N ARG A 198 -15.24 7.82 -12.01
CA ARG A 198 -15.07 6.58 -12.79
C ARG A 198 -14.70 5.39 -11.91
N LYS A 199 -15.58 4.39 -11.84
CA LYS A 199 -15.40 3.19 -11.00
C LYS A 199 -15.24 1.89 -11.78
N VAL A 200 -15.71 1.83 -13.03
CA VAL A 200 -15.77 0.62 -13.85
C VAL A 200 -15.32 0.98 -15.26
N TYR A 201 -14.64 0.02 -15.92
CA TYR A 201 -14.26 0.08 -17.33
C TYR A 201 -14.96 -1.08 -18.04
N THR A 202 -15.53 -0.80 -19.19
CA THR A 202 -16.11 -1.81 -20.08
C THR A 202 -15.00 -2.63 -20.73
N GLN A 203 -15.37 -3.81 -21.25
CA GLN A 203 -14.43 -4.69 -21.95
C GLN A 203 -13.86 -4.03 -23.21
N LYS A 204 -14.69 -3.30 -23.97
CA LYS A 204 -14.26 -2.53 -25.14
C LYS A 204 -13.24 -1.45 -24.80
N GLU A 205 -13.51 -0.65 -23.76
CA GLU A 205 -12.54 0.36 -23.29
C GLU A 205 -11.23 -0.28 -22.86
N LYS A 206 -11.27 -1.43 -22.18
CA LYS A 206 -10.07 -2.16 -21.78
C LYS A 206 -9.23 -2.59 -22.99
N GLU A 207 -9.87 -3.10 -24.04
CA GLU A 207 -9.20 -3.49 -25.28
C GLU A 207 -8.56 -2.29 -26.00
N GLU A 208 -9.28 -1.17 -26.10
CA GLU A 208 -8.77 0.08 -26.67
C GLU A 208 -7.57 0.63 -25.88
N ILE A 209 -7.65 0.61 -24.54
CA ILE A 209 -6.56 1.04 -23.66
C ILE A 209 -5.32 0.16 -23.83
N LEU A 210 -5.49 -1.17 -23.88
CA LEU A 210 -4.38 -2.10 -24.06
C LEU A 210 -3.76 -1.99 -25.46
N LYS A 211 -4.57 -1.76 -26.49
CA LYS A 211 -4.07 -1.51 -27.84
C LYS A 211 -3.17 -0.27 -27.86
N TYR A 212 -3.65 0.85 -27.35
CA TYR A 212 -2.86 2.08 -27.26
C TYR A 212 -1.58 1.88 -26.43
N TYR A 213 -1.64 1.10 -25.35
CA TYR A 213 -0.47 0.78 -24.52
C TYR A 213 0.66 0.14 -25.33
N TYR A 214 0.33 -0.89 -26.12
CA TYR A 214 1.31 -1.57 -26.96
C TYR A 214 1.79 -0.71 -28.12
N GLU A 215 0.92 0.13 -28.69
CA GLU A 215 1.28 1.08 -29.75
C GLU A 215 2.18 2.23 -29.25
N ASN A 216 2.20 2.50 -27.95
CA ASN A 216 2.94 3.60 -27.33
C ASN A 216 4.07 3.11 -26.40
N GLU A 217 4.87 2.15 -26.87
CA GLU A 217 6.09 1.67 -26.22
C GLU A 217 5.87 1.17 -24.78
N GLU A 218 4.70 0.60 -24.50
CA GLU A 218 4.41 0.02 -23.19
C GLU A 218 4.52 1.03 -22.04
N ASN A 219 4.30 2.32 -22.33
CA ASN A 219 4.37 3.39 -21.34
C ASN A 219 3.07 3.48 -20.51
N THR A 220 3.10 2.93 -19.30
CA THR A 220 1.94 2.86 -18.40
C THR A 220 1.43 4.23 -17.97
N THR A 221 2.33 5.19 -17.76
CA THR A 221 1.97 6.53 -17.27
C THR A 221 1.28 7.33 -18.36
N LYS A 222 1.86 7.34 -19.56
CA LYS A 222 1.30 8.00 -20.75
C LYS A 222 -0.06 7.41 -21.12
N THR A 223 -0.16 6.08 -21.12
CA THR A 223 -1.42 5.39 -21.41
C THR A 223 -2.49 5.72 -20.38
N ALA A 224 -2.15 5.64 -19.09
CA ALA A 224 -3.11 5.90 -18.03
C ALA A 224 -3.57 7.38 -17.99
N SER A 225 -2.70 8.35 -18.33
CA SER A 225 -3.08 9.76 -18.44
C SER A 225 -3.98 9.99 -19.66
N HIS A 226 -3.64 9.42 -20.81
CA HIS A 226 -4.39 9.55 -22.05
C HIS A 226 -5.86 9.13 -21.89
N PHE A 227 -6.10 7.98 -21.26
CA PHE A 227 -7.46 7.46 -21.04
C PHE A 227 -8.11 7.94 -19.74
N LYS A 228 -7.54 8.95 -19.06
CA LYS A 228 -8.05 9.47 -17.77
C LYS A 228 -8.34 8.34 -16.79
N MET A 229 -7.37 7.46 -16.57
CA MET A 229 -7.58 6.32 -15.70
C MET A 229 -7.68 6.75 -14.23
N ARG A 230 -8.28 5.91 -13.37
CA ARG A 230 -8.33 6.24 -11.93
C ARG A 230 -6.98 6.03 -11.25
N ASN A 231 -6.26 5.00 -11.64
CA ASN A 231 -4.92 4.71 -11.15
C ASN A 231 -4.15 3.84 -12.17
N ILE A 232 -2.82 3.96 -12.16
CA ILE A 232 -1.93 3.16 -13.02
C ILE A 232 -2.00 1.67 -12.68
N SER A 233 -2.23 1.32 -11.41
CA SER A 233 -2.28 -0.08 -10.97
C SER A 233 -3.38 -0.89 -11.66
N THR A 234 -4.48 -0.25 -12.03
CA THR A 234 -5.57 -0.86 -12.81
C THR A 234 -5.06 -1.32 -14.16
N LEU A 235 -4.34 -0.46 -14.90
CA LEU A 235 -3.70 -0.83 -16.17
C LEU A 235 -2.70 -1.97 -15.97
N ASN A 236 -1.85 -1.88 -14.94
CA ASN A 236 -0.87 -2.92 -14.62
C ASN A 236 -1.49 -4.28 -14.28
N SER A 237 -2.75 -4.30 -13.82
CA SER A 237 -3.48 -5.54 -13.57
C SER A 237 -4.02 -6.18 -14.84
N TRP A 238 -4.18 -5.40 -15.91
CA TRP A 238 -4.72 -5.84 -17.19
C TRP A 238 -3.65 -6.31 -18.16
N ILE A 239 -2.45 -5.73 -18.07
CA ILE A 239 -1.30 -6.15 -18.88
C ILE A 239 -1.03 -7.63 -18.58
N PRO A 240 -1.15 -8.52 -19.58
CA PRO A 240 -0.80 -9.93 -19.43
C PRO A 240 0.64 -10.03 -18.95
N LYS A 241 0.84 -10.58 -17.76
CA LYS A 241 2.18 -10.85 -17.26
C LYS A 241 2.65 -12.16 -17.88
N ASP A 242 3.81 -12.14 -18.53
CA ASP A 242 4.46 -13.37 -18.99
C ASP A 242 4.48 -14.38 -17.81
N PRO A 243 3.87 -15.58 -17.98
CA PRO A 243 3.82 -16.60 -16.93
C PRO A 243 5.21 -16.97 -16.41
N GLU A 244 6.22 -16.95 -17.28
CA GLU A 244 7.60 -17.28 -16.97
C GLU A 244 8.28 -16.16 -16.16
N VAL A 245 8.04 -14.90 -16.51
CA VAL A 245 8.50 -13.72 -15.74
C VAL A 245 7.83 -13.70 -14.37
N THR A 246 6.53 -13.96 -14.30
CA THR A 246 5.78 -14.01 -13.04
C THR A 246 6.28 -15.13 -12.13
N LYS A 247 6.61 -16.30 -12.70
CA LYS A 247 7.24 -17.42 -11.98
C LYS A 247 8.65 -17.07 -11.50
N LYS A 248 9.45 -16.38 -12.34
CA LYS A 248 10.79 -15.87 -12.00
C LYS A 248 10.75 -14.83 -10.88
N GLU A 249 9.81 -13.89 -10.90
CA GLU A 249 9.64 -12.88 -9.85
C GLU A 249 9.16 -13.49 -8.53
N LYS A 250 8.20 -14.42 -8.57
CA LYS A 250 7.78 -15.18 -7.39
C LYS A 250 8.95 -16.00 -6.81
N LYS A 251 9.74 -16.67 -7.66
CA LYS A 251 10.97 -17.40 -7.26
C LYS A 251 12.01 -16.45 -6.64
N LYS A 252 12.25 -15.27 -7.24
CA LYS A 252 13.17 -14.25 -6.71
C LYS A 252 12.70 -13.69 -5.36
N LYS A 253 11.41 -13.40 -5.21
CA LYS A 253 10.81 -12.94 -3.95
C LYS A 253 10.90 -14.00 -2.86
N HIS A 254 10.66 -15.26 -3.21
CA HIS A 254 10.83 -16.39 -2.30
C HIS A 254 12.30 -16.53 -1.88
N LEU A 255 13.24 -16.57 -2.83
CA LEU A 255 14.67 -16.69 -2.56
C LEU A 255 15.22 -15.52 -1.74
N ARG A 256 14.79 -14.28 -1.99
CA ARG A 256 15.17 -13.11 -1.15
C ARG A 256 14.76 -13.30 0.30
N LYS A 257 13.58 -13.88 0.56
CA LYS A 257 13.12 -14.20 1.91
C LYS A 257 14.01 -15.27 2.57
N TYR A 258 14.41 -16.29 1.81
CA TYR A 258 15.30 -17.35 2.31
C TYR A 258 16.73 -16.86 2.57
N TYR A 259 17.33 -16.13 1.63
CA TYR A 259 18.69 -15.61 1.79
C TYR A 259 18.80 -14.55 2.87
N LYS A 260 17.76 -13.72 3.05
CA LYS A 260 17.69 -12.82 4.21
C LYS A 260 17.72 -13.60 5.52
N LYS A 261 16.92 -14.67 5.62
CA LYS A 261 16.89 -15.52 6.81
C LYS A 261 18.24 -16.21 7.07
N ASP A 262 18.91 -16.69 6.02
CA ASP A 262 20.23 -17.30 6.16
C ASP A 262 21.31 -16.27 6.57
N LEU A 263 21.21 -15.03 6.10
CA LEU A 263 22.08 -13.92 6.52
C LEU A 263 21.84 -13.52 7.98
N ASP A 264 20.57 -13.47 8.41
CA ASP A 264 20.20 -13.17 9.80
C ASP A 264 20.74 -14.26 10.76
N ILE A 265 20.61 -15.55 10.39
CA ILE A 265 21.22 -16.68 11.11
C ILE A 265 22.74 -16.54 11.16
N ALA A 266 23.38 -16.21 10.04
CA ALA A 266 24.82 -16.05 9.95
C ALA A 266 25.35 -14.93 10.87
N ASN A 267 24.66 -13.80 10.92
CA ASN A 267 25.02 -12.69 11.79
C ASN A 267 24.88 -13.05 13.28
N ASP A 268 23.84 -13.79 13.67
CA ASP A 268 23.67 -14.25 15.05
C ASP A 268 24.69 -15.33 15.45
N ILE A 269 25.20 -16.12 14.50
CA ILE A 269 26.33 -17.03 14.74
C ILE A 269 27.61 -16.22 14.99
N LEU A 270 27.87 -15.18 14.19
CA LEU A 270 29.05 -14.33 14.31
C LEU A 270 29.03 -13.46 15.58
N SER A 271 27.86 -13.05 16.06
CA SER A 271 27.75 -12.27 17.30
C SER A 271 28.13 -13.07 18.55
N GLY A 272 28.11 -14.41 18.47
CA GLY A 272 28.47 -15.31 19.57
C GLY A 272 27.52 -15.24 20.78
N SER A 273 26.40 -14.52 20.66
CA SER A 273 25.50 -14.19 21.77
C SER A 273 24.43 -15.25 22.03
N MET A 274 24.34 -16.28 21.18
CA MET A 274 23.33 -17.33 21.24
C MET A 274 23.97 -18.68 20.88
N SER A 275 23.54 -19.73 21.55
CA SER A 275 23.88 -21.11 21.19
C SER A 275 23.17 -21.53 19.89
N ASN A 276 23.69 -22.58 19.24
CA ASN A 276 23.10 -23.09 17.99
C ASN A 276 21.64 -23.53 18.15
N ASP A 277 21.26 -24.05 19.33
CA ASP A 277 19.89 -24.47 19.63
C ASP A 277 18.94 -23.27 19.80
N GLU A 278 19.41 -22.20 20.46
CA GLU A 278 18.64 -20.96 20.60
C GLU A 278 18.42 -20.26 19.24
N ILE A 279 19.43 -20.29 18.35
CA ILE A 279 19.30 -19.78 16.98
C ILE A 279 18.30 -20.62 16.18
N ALA A 280 18.36 -21.95 16.31
CA ALA A 280 17.43 -22.86 15.64
C ALA A 280 15.98 -22.58 16.04
N GLU A 281 15.73 -22.36 17.33
CA GLU A 281 14.40 -22.02 17.87
C GLU A 281 13.94 -20.62 17.42
N LYS A 282 14.80 -19.59 17.57
CA LYS A 282 14.51 -18.20 17.16
C LYS A 282 14.05 -18.10 15.70
N TYR A 283 14.74 -18.79 14.80
CA TYR A 283 14.40 -18.76 13.37
C TYR A 283 13.44 -19.86 12.94
N LYS A 284 13.02 -20.75 13.83
CA LYS A 284 12.19 -21.93 13.49
C LYS A 284 12.83 -22.73 12.35
N VAL A 285 14.10 -23.10 12.51
CA VAL A 285 14.87 -23.91 11.55
C VAL A 285 15.44 -25.14 12.26
N LYS A 286 15.70 -26.20 11.50
CA LYS A 286 16.33 -27.40 12.06
C LYS A 286 17.79 -27.09 12.45
N LEU A 287 18.25 -27.66 13.57
CA LEU A 287 19.59 -27.44 14.12
C LEU A 287 20.73 -27.67 13.11
N TYR A 288 20.62 -28.69 12.25
CA TYR A 288 21.65 -28.96 11.23
C TYR A 288 21.84 -27.78 10.26
N ARG A 289 20.80 -26.96 10.03
CA ARG A 289 20.89 -25.79 9.16
C ARG A 289 21.74 -24.69 9.80
N VAL A 290 21.65 -24.53 11.12
CA VAL A 290 22.50 -23.59 11.87
C VAL A 290 23.95 -24.06 11.86
N LYS A 291 24.19 -25.37 12.08
CA LYS A 291 25.53 -25.98 11.99
C LYS A 291 26.15 -25.81 10.60
N TYR A 292 25.38 -26.11 9.54
CA TYR A 292 25.81 -25.90 8.16
C TYR A 292 26.17 -24.42 7.88
N THR A 293 25.34 -23.48 8.34
CA THR A 293 25.64 -22.04 8.17
C THR A 293 26.93 -21.65 8.88
N LYS A 294 27.18 -22.20 10.08
CA LYS A 294 28.42 -21.96 10.83
C LYS A 294 29.66 -22.48 10.10
N GLU A 295 29.63 -23.73 9.65
CA GLU A 295 30.73 -24.31 8.86
C GLU A 295 30.97 -23.52 7.56
N PHE A 296 29.89 -23.12 6.89
CA PHE A 296 29.98 -22.35 5.65
C PHE A 296 30.56 -20.94 5.88
N LEU A 297 30.24 -20.31 7.02
CA LEU A 297 30.83 -19.03 7.43
C LEU A 297 32.33 -19.15 7.71
N GLU A 298 32.74 -20.23 8.37
CA GLU A 298 34.15 -20.49 8.69
C GLU A 298 35.00 -20.67 7.44
N ILE A 299 34.44 -21.30 6.40
CA ILE A 299 35.16 -21.59 5.15
C ILE A 299 35.17 -20.39 4.19
N TYR A 300 34.04 -19.69 4.06
CA TYR A 300 33.85 -18.72 2.97
C TYR A 300 33.58 -17.28 3.42
N GLY A 301 33.38 -17.05 4.72
CA GLY A 301 33.07 -15.74 5.27
C GLY A 301 31.64 -15.26 4.99
N ILE A 302 31.28 -14.13 5.62
CA ILE A 302 29.93 -13.55 5.57
C ILE A 302 29.54 -13.00 4.20
N GLU A 303 30.51 -12.60 3.38
CA GLU A 303 30.28 -12.03 2.05
C GLU A 303 29.56 -13.00 1.09
N GLU A 304 29.73 -14.31 1.30
CA GLU A 304 29.01 -15.31 0.52
C GLU A 304 27.53 -15.44 0.92
N PHE A 305 27.08 -14.76 1.98
CA PHE A 305 25.66 -14.60 2.32
C PHE A 305 25.04 -13.33 1.74
N ASP A 306 25.80 -12.54 0.97
CA ASP A 306 25.26 -11.38 0.26
C ASP A 306 24.16 -11.80 -0.72
N ILE A 307 22.98 -11.23 -0.49
CA ILE A 307 21.74 -11.59 -1.19
C ILE A 307 21.88 -11.30 -2.69
N GLU A 308 22.54 -10.21 -3.08
CA GLU A 308 22.68 -9.85 -4.49
C GLU A 308 23.78 -10.67 -5.18
N LYS A 309 24.84 -11.11 -4.48
CA LYS A 309 25.88 -12.02 -4.99
C LYS A 309 25.33 -13.41 -5.27
N ARG A 310 24.50 -13.95 -4.36
CA ARG A 310 23.81 -15.25 -4.55
C ARG A 310 22.82 -15.23 -5.70
N LEU A 311 22.07 -14.13 -5.85
CA LEU A 311 21.14 -13.96 -6.98
C LEU A 311 21.86 -13.84 -8.32
N ARG A 312 23.05 -13.22 -8.37
CA ARG A 312 23.90 -13.14 -9.58
C ARG A 312 24.48 -14.49 -10.00
N HIS A 313 24.90 -15.34 -9.06
CA HIS A 313 25.43 -16.68 -9.37
C HIS A 313 24.38 -17.61 -10.03
N ILE A 314 23.11 -17.52 -9.61
CA ILE A 314 22.01 -18.29 -10.20
C ILE A 314 21.74 -17.88 -11.65
N ILE A 315 21.82 -16.57 -11.95
CA ILE A 315 21.73 -16.04 -13.31
C ILE A 315 22.88 -16.61 -14.16
N SER A 316 24.07 -16.84 -13.60
CA SER A 316 25.21 -17.40 -14.35
C SER A 316 25.05 -18.88 -14.71
N GLU A 317 24.43 -19.71 -13.84
CA GLU A 317 24.18 -21.14 -14.10
C GLU A 317 23.03 -21.35 -15.11
N GLU A 318 21.99 -20.53 -15.09
CA GLU A 318 20.90 -20.57 -16.07
C GLU A 318 21.33 -19.99 -17.43
N LYS A 319 22.20 -18.96 -17.46
CA LYS A 319 22.84 -18.44 -18.68
C LYS A 319 23.85 -19.44 -19.27
N LYS A 320 24.55 -20.22 -18.43
CA LYS A 320 25.36 -21.37 -18.87
C LYS A 320 24.51 -22.44 -19.54
N LYS A 321 23.33 -22.79 -18.99
CA LYS A 321 22.40 -23.75 -19.61
C LYS A 321 21.83 -23.25 -20.94
N GLU A 322 21.51 -21.97 -21.03
CA GLU A 322 21.07 -21.31 -22.26
C GLU A 322 22.18 -21.30 -23.34
N ILE A 323 23.43 -21.04 -22.95
CA ILE A 323 24.61 -21.09 -23.84
C ILE A 323 24.89 -22.54 -24.29
N VAL A 324 24.75 -23.53 -23.41
CA VAL A 324 24.87 -24.96 -23.74
C VAL A 324 23.76 -25.40 -24.71
N TYR A 325 22.53 -24.95 -24.50
CA TYR A 325 21.40 -25.25 -25.39
C TYR A 325 21.55 -24.57 -26.76
N LYS A 326 21.95 -23.28 -26.79
CA LYS A 326 22.24 -22.55 -28.03
C LYS A 326 23.41 -23.16 -28.79
N SER A 327 24.45 -23.65 -28.11
CA SER A 327 25.59 -24.33 -28.75
C SER A 327 25.27 -25.74 -29.25
N LEU A 328 24.30 -26.45 -28.64
CA LEU A 328 23.76 -27.71 -29.15
C LEU A 328 22.96 -27.52 -30.46
N ILE A 329 22.09 -26.51 -30.50
CA ILE A 329 21.33 -26.15 -31.70
C ILE A 329 22.26 -25.67 -32.82
N LEU A 330 23.27 -24.86 -32.50
CA LEU A 330 24.28 -24.42 -33.46
C LEU A 330 25.15 -25.59 -33.96
N GLY A 331 25.46 -26.56 -33.09
CA GLY A 331 26.17 -27.78 -33.44
C GLY A 331 25.40 -28.66 -34.43
N GLN A 332 24.08 -28.79 -34.29
CA GLN A 332 23.22 -29.50 -35.25
C GLN A 332 23.10 -28.75 -36.58
N LYS A 333 22.98 -27.42 -36.54
CA LYS A 333 22.92 -26.56 -37.74
C LYS A 333 24.24 -26.58 -38.52
N ASN A 334 25.37 -26.59 -37.83
CA ASN A 334 26.71 -26.72 -38.45
C ASN A 334 26.96 -28.13 -38.99
N LYS A 335 26.40 -29.18 -38.37
CA LYS A 335 26.43 -30.55 -38.90
C LYS A 335 25.65 -30.67 -40.21
N LYS A 336 24.50 -29.99 -40.30
CA LYS A 336 23.67 -29.89 -41.50
C LYS A 336 24.38 -29.13 -42.64
N LEU A 337 24.97 -27.96 -42.32
CA LEU A 337 25.78 -27.19 -43.26
C LEU A 337 27.05 -27.92 -43.74
N ALA A 338 27.70 -28.72 -42.88
CA ALA A 338 28.86 -29.52 -43.28
C ALA A 338 28.49 -30.69 -44.22
N LEU A 339 27.30 -31.30 -44.03
CA LEU A 339 26.74 -32.28 -44.97
C LEU A 339 26.36 -31.63 -46.31
N GLU A 340 25.71 -30.47 -46.27
CA GLU A 340 25.26 -29.72 -47.45
C GLU A 340 26.44 -29.22 -48.30
N ASN A 341 27.57 -28.87 -47.67
CA ASN A 341 28.78 -28.40 -48.36
C ASN A 341 29.83 -29.51 -48.60
N LYS A 342 29.48 -30.79 -48.41
CA LYS A 342 30.37 -31.96 -48.61
C LYS A 342 31.75 -31.82 -47.93
N ILE A 343 31.79 -31.24 -46.73
CA ILE A 343 33.05 -31.08 -45.98
C ILE A 343 33.33 -32.37 -45.21
N ILE A 344 34.08 -33.28 -45.83
CA ILE A 344 34.41 -34.63 -45.31
C ILE A 344 35.72 -34.57 -44.50
N ASN A 345 35.80 -33.78 -43.44
CA ASN A 345 36.85 -34.08 -42.45
C ASN A 345 36.51 -33.59 -41.03
N PHE A 346 36.26 -34.55 -40.15
CA PHE A 346 35.92 -34.34 -38.73
C PHE A 346 37.08 -33.71 -37.95
N ASP A 347 38.31 -33.86 -38.43
CA ASP A 347 39.52 -33.30 -37.80
C ASP A 347 39.59 -31.77 -37.91
N ILE A 348 38.99 -31.18 -38.96
CA ILE A 348 38.90 -29.72 -39.10
C ILE A 348 37.97 -29.13 -38.03
N ILE A 349 36.89 -29.84 -37.68
CA ILE A 349 35.93 -29.42 -36.65
C ILE A 349 36.57 -29.48 -35.25
N VAL A 350 37.40 -30.48 -34.99
CA VAL A 350 38.18 -30.59 -33.74
C VAL A 350 39.26 -29.51 -33.69
N HIS A 351 39.93 -29.23 -34.82
CA HIS A 351 40.92 -28.16 -34.94
C HIS A 351 40.30 -26.77 -34.70
N TRP A 352 39.11 -26.51 -35.24
CA TRP A 352 38.38 -25.25 -35.05
C TRP A 352 37.85 -25.07 -33.62
N LYS A 353 37.38 -26.17 -32.98
CA LYS A 353 37.05 -26.16 -31.54
C LYS A 353 38.27 -25.86 -30.67
N LYS A 354 39.46 -26.35 -31.04
CA LYS A 354 40.72 -26.10 -30.34
C LYS A 354 41.20 -24.66 -30.55
N GLN A 355 41.16 -24.15 -31.78
CA GLN A 355 41.51 -22.75 -32.09
C GLN A 355 40.54 -21.75 -31.43
N TYR A 356 39.23 -22.02 -31.44
CA TYR A 356 38.23 -21.17 -30.77
C TYR A 356 38.40 -21.18 -29.24
N ARG A 357 38.62 -22.34 -28.61
CA ARG A 357 38.96 -22.42 -27.18
C ARG A 357 40.24 -21.65 -26.86
N GLN A 358 41.27 -21.75 -27.70
CA GLN A 358 42.53 -21.03 -27.49
C GLN A 358 42.38 -19.51 -27.70
N ALA A 359 41.60 -19.06 -28.68
CA ALA A 359 41.30 -17.65 -28.92
C ALA A 359 40.51 -17.02 -27.75
N VAL A 360 39.45 -17.71 -27.29
CA VAL A 360 38.66 -17.30 -26.12
C VAL A 360 39.52 -17.25 -24.85
N LEU A 361 40.42 -18.21 -24.65
CA LEU A 361 41.36 -18.20 -23.52
C LEU A 361 42.45 -17.11 -23.65
N LYS A 362 42.87 -16.74 -24.87
CA LYS A 362 43.84 -15.65 -25.12
C LYS A 362 43.21 -14.27 -24.87
N GLU A 363 41.96 -14.08 -25.29
CA GLU A 363 41.14 -12.89 -25.01
C GLU A 363 40.93 -12.71 -23.50
N TYR A 364 40.54 -13.79 -22.80
CA TYR A 364 40.33 -13.79 -21.35
C TYR A 364 41.61 -13.47 -20.55
N LYS A 365 42.78 -13.93 -21.04
CA LYS A 365 44.10 -13.64 -20.42
C LYS A 365 44.66 -12.26 -20.78
N LYS A 366 44.30 -11.68 -21.94
CA LYS A 366 44.67 -10.30 -22.30
C LYS A 366 43.89 -9.29 -21.44
N GLY A 367 42.61 -9.55 -21.19
CA GLY A 367 41.78 -8.69 -20.33
C GLY A 367 42.15 -8.71 -18.84
N SER A 368 42.91 -9.70 -18.36
CA SER A 368 43.34 -9.79 -16.95
C SER A 368 44.74 -9.21 -16.69
N LYS A 369 45.47 -8.75 -17.72
CA LYS A 369 46.81 -8.17 -17.58
C LYS A 369 46.91 -6.69 -17.97
N SER A 370 45.86 -6.08 -18.51
CA SER A 370 45.83 -4.65 -18.84
C SER A 370 45.25 -3.77 -17.72
N GLY A 371 45.28 -4.25 -16.47
CA GLY A 371 44.79 -3.54 -15.30
C GLY A 371 45.74 -3.69 -14.11
N LYS A 372 47.00 -3.31 -14.32
CA LYS A 372 47.95 -2.90 -13.28
C LYS A 372 48.92 -1.90 -13.88
#